data_AF-A0A356W026-F1
#
_entry.id   AF-A0A356W026-F1
#
_cell.length_a   1.000
_cell.length_b   1.000
_cell.length_c   1.000
_cell.angle_alpha   90.00
_cell.angle_beta   90.00
_cell.angle_gamma   90.00
#
_symmetry.space_group_name_H-M   'P 1'
#
loop_
_entity.id
_entity.type
_entity.pdbx_description
1 polymer ?
#
loop_
_entity_poly.entity_id
_entity_poly.type
_entity_poly.pdbx_seq_one_letter_code
_entity_poly.pdbx_strand_id
1 'polypeptide(L)'
;PLDGMKIGIDCANGAASRTAKLLFSELGAECHMFADQPDGVNVNDRCGSTHIESLMRFVAENRLDAGVAFDGDADRCLAVDEKGQLVDGDYEMAICALDLKSRGKLAKNAVVGTIMTNMGFSRFCKDNGIEFEATKVGDRYVLEEMLLEGYNFGGEQSGHIIFLDFATTGDGQLTAAQLLSLVRRRQAKLSSLATLMQRYPQVIVNVPVTAEGKLRFYTDD
;
A
#
# COMPACT_ATOMS: atom_id res chain seq x y z
N PRO A 1 -0.27 -10.32 -17.64
CA PRO A 1 0.53 -10.39 -16.37
C PRO A 1 -0.30 -10.79 -15.15
N LEU A 2 -1.61 -10.53 -15.22
CA LEU A 2 -2.63 -10.87 -14.23
C LEU A 2 -3.69 -11.82 -14.81
N ASP A 3 -3.42 -12.46 -15.96
CA ASP A 3 -4.37 -13.23 -16.76
C ASP A 3 -5.19 -14.22 -15.92
N GLY A 4 -6.50 -14.03 -15.89
CA GLY A 4 -7.44 -14.90 -15.19
C GLY A 4 -7.51 -14.70 -13.67
N MET A 5 -6.85 -13.67 -13.13
CA MET A 5 -6.97 -13.27 -11.73
C MET A 5 -8.21 -12.38 -11.55
N LYS A 6 -9.05 -12.69 -10.56
CA LYS A 6 -10.25 -11.93 -10.20
C LYS A 6 -9.92 -10.92 -9.12
N ILE A 7 -10.10 -9.63 -9.41
CA ILE A 7 -9.62 -8.55 -8.54
C ILE A 7 -10.76 -7.61 -8.21
N GLY A 8 -11.01 -7.40 -6.93
CA GLY A 8 -11.89 -6.34 -6.44
C GLY A 8 -11.15 -5.01 -6.43
N ILE A 9 -11.71 -3.96 -7.02
CA ILE A 9 -11.03 -2.67 -7.16
C ILE A 9 -11.95 -1.58 -6.60
N ASP A 10 -11.60 -1.04 -5.43
CA ASP A 10 -12.27 0.13 -4.84
C ASP A 10 -11.56 1.40 -5.28
N CYS A 11 -12.24 2.19 -6.12
CA CYS A 11 -11.71 3.42 -6.69
C CYS A 11 -12.00 4.68 -5.84
N ALA A 12 -12.61 4.54 -4.66
CA ALA A 12 -12.98 5.62 -3.76
C ALA A 12 -13.88 6.72 -4.36
N ASN A 13 -14.55 6.44 -5.48
CA ASN A 13 -15.16 7.44 -6.38
C ASN A 13 -14.19 8.59 -6.73
N GLY A 14 -12.88 8.29 -6.78
CA GLY A 14 -11.81 9.22 -7.04
C GLY A 14 -11.24 9.11 -8.45
N ALA A 15 -9.99 9.57 -8.61
CA ALA A 15 -9.24 9.59 -9.86
C ALA A 15 -9.13 8.19 -10.50
N ALA A 16 -8.91 7.15 -9.68
CA ALA A 16 -8.81 5.76 -10.12
C ALA A 16 -10.07 5.26 -10.85
N SER A 17 -11.24 5.86 -10.61
CA SER A 17 -12.51 5.51 -11.28
C SER A 17 -12.44 5.63 -12.80
N ARG A 18 -11.51 6.44 -13.33
CA ARG A 18 -11.31 6.61 -14.77
C ARG A 18 -10.21 5.74 -15.36
N THR A 19 -9.23 5.32 -14.58
CA THR A 19 -8.02 4.66 -15.09
C THR A 19 -7.93 3.19 -14.71
N ALA A 20 -8.39 2.79 -13.52
CA ALA A 20 -8.10 1.48 -12.95
C ALA A 20 -8.66 0.34 -13.81
N LYS A 21 -9.91 0.44 -14.26
CA LYS A 21 -10.52 -0.61 -15.08
C LYS A 21 -9.72 -0.87 -16.36
N LEU A 22 -9.31 0.19 -17.05
CA LEU A 22 -8.51 0.08 -18.27
C LEU A 22 -7.16 -0.58 -17.95
N LEU A 23 -6.44 -0.05 -16.96
CA LEU A 23 -5.13 -0.56 -16.54
C LEU A 23 -5.17 -2.07 -16.20
N PHE A 24 -6.05 -2.48 -15.29
CA PHE A 24 -6.03 -3.87 -14.80
C PHE A 24 -6.62 -4.85 -15.83
N SER A 25 -7.58 -4.42 -16.65
CA SER A 25 -8.09 -5.26 -17.75
C SER A 25 -7.04 -5.48 -18.84
N GLU A 26 -6.28 -4.45 -19.22
CA GLU A 26 -5.14 -4.54 -20.15
C GLU A 26 -4.04 -5.48 -19.62
N LEU A 27 -3.86 -5.53 -18.30
CA LEU A 27 -2.94 -6.47 -17.65
C LEU A 27 -3.48 -7.91 -17.58
N GLY A 28 -4.74 -8.15 -17.96
CA GLY A 28 -5.40 -9.46 -18.06
C GLY A 28 -6.30 -9.84 -16.88
N ALA A 29 -6.55 -8.94 -15.93
CA ALA A 29 -7.38 -9.22 -14.76
C ALA A 29 -8.89 -9.16 -15.07
N GLU A 30 -9.66 -10.03 -14.42
CA GLU A 30 -11.12 -9.91 -14.33
C GLU A 30 -11.45 -8.89 -13.24
N CYS A 31 -11.81 -7.67 -13.65
CA CYS A 31 -11.98 -6.53 -12.76
C CYS A 31 -13.41 -6.44 -12.20
N HIS A 32 -13.55 -6.54 -10.88
CA HIS A 32 -14.78 -6.29 -10.15
C HIS A 32 -14.70 -4.90 -9.51
N MET A 33 -15.27 -3.91 -10.20
CA MET A 33 -15.21 -2.51 -9.78
C MET A 33 -16.13 -2.22 -8.59
N PHE A 34 -15.65 -1.36 -7.69
CA PHE A 34 -16.34 -0.86 -6.51
C PHE A 34 -16.07 0.65 -6.38
N ALA A 35 -17.09 1.42 -5.97
CA ALA A 35 -17.02 2.88 -5.85
C ALA A 35 -16.31 3.55 -7.06
N ASP A 36 -16.82 3.28 -8.27
CA ASP A 36 -16.25 3.76 -9.54
C ASP A 36 -17.17 4.76 -10.28
N GLN A 37 -18.17 5.30 -9.58
CA GLN A 37 -19.17 6.22 -10.14
C GLN A 37 -19.12 7.58 -9.44
N PRO A 38 -18.08 8.40 -9.72
CA PRO A 38 -17.98 9.73 -9.15
C PRO A 38 -19.13 10.63 -9.61
N ASP A 39 -19.75 11.33 -8.65
CA ASP A 39 -20.79 12.34 -8.89
C ASP A 39 -20.34 13.78 -8.57
N GLY A 40 -19.08 13.93 -8.13
CA GLY A 40 -18.45 15.20 -7.76
C GLY A 40 -18.50 15.53 -6.27
N VAL A 41 -19.26 14.78 -5.47
CA VAL A 41 -19.35 14.99 -4.01
C VAL A 41 -19.17 13.71 -3.18
N ASN A 42 -19.19 12.54 -3.82
CA ASN A 42 -19.10 11.22 -3.18
C ASN A 42 -17.67 10.63 -3.07
N VAL A 43 -16.63 11.42 -3.32
CA VAL A 43 -15.23 10.98 -3.17
C VAL A 43 -14.95 10.60 -1.71
N ASN A 44 -14.35 9.42 -1.50
CA ASN A 44 -14.04 8.83 -0.20
C ASN A 44 -15.26 8.66 0.75
N ASP A 45 -16.51 8.80 0.29
CA ASP A 45 -17.69 8.55 1.14
C ASP A 45 -17.82 7.05 1.40
N ARG A 46 -17.34 6.60 2.57
CA ARG A 46 -17.47 5.21 3.06
C ARG A 46 -16.92 4.16 2.07
N CYS A 47 -15.90 4.56 1.30
CA CYS A 47 -15.15 3.73 0.35
C CYS A 47 -13.67 4.14 0.32
N GLY A 48 -12.86 3.37 -0.39
CA GLY A 48 -11.44 3.62 -0.58
C GLY A 48 -10.56 3.09 0.57
N SER A 49 -9.27 3.41 0.50
CA SER A 49 -8.25 2.90 1.43
C SER A 49 -8.53 3.25 2.90
N THR A 50 -9.22 4.36 3.19
CA THR A 50 -9.61 4.75 4.55
C THR A 50 -10.87 4.05 5.07
N HIS A 51 -11.64 3.38 4.21
CA HIS A 51 -12.89 2.67 4.51
C HIS A 51 -12.96 1.31 3.80
N ILE A 52 -11.95 0.48 4.08
CA ILE A 52 -11.68 -0.76 3.34
C ILE A 52 -12.61 -1.94 3.71
N GLU A 53 -13.39 -1.83 4.79
CA GLU A 53 -14.17 -2.95 5.34
C GLU A 53 -15.20 -3.50 4.34
N SER A 54 -15.74 -2.64 3.48
CA SER A 54 -16.67 -3.04 2.42
C SER A 54 -15.97 -3.87 1.35
N LEU A 55 -14.77 -3.47 0.93
CA LEU A 55 -13.95 -4.24 -0.01
C LEU A 55 -13.53 -5.59 0.60
N MET A 56 -13.15 -5.61 1.88
CA MET A 56 -12.79 -6.84 2.60
C MET A 56 -13.88 -7.90 2.54
N ARG A 57 -15.13 -7.51 2.85
CA ARG A 57 -16.29 -8.41 2.75
C ARG A 57 -16.54 -8.82 1.29
N PHE A 58 -16.50 -7.85 0.38
CA PHE A 58 -16.75 -8.09 -1.04
C PHE A 58 -15.81 -9.14 -1.65
N VAL A 59 -14.51 -9.06 -1.34
CA VAL A 59 -13.50 -10.03 -1.79
C VAL A 59 -13.81 -11.44 -1.27
N ALA A 60 -14.09 -11.58 0.02
CA ALA A 60 -14.37 -12.87 0.64
C ALA A 60 -15.69 -13.50 0.11
N GLU A 61 -16.76 -12.70 0.01
CA GLU A 61 -18.08 -13.16 -0.42
C GLU A 61 -18.10 -13.58 -1.90
N ASN A 62 -17.37 -12.86 -2.75
CA ASN A 62 -17.30 -13.14 -4.19
C ASN A 62 -16.16 -14.08 -4.57
N ARG A 63 -15.37 -14.54 -3.59
CA ARG A 63 -14.20 -15.44 -3.78
C ARG A 63 -13.22 -14.88 -4.81
N LEU A 64 -12.90 -13.59 -4.67
CA LEU A 64 -11.90 -12.93 -5.50
C LEU A 64 -10.49 -13.34 -5.04
N ASP A 65 -9.52 -13.27 -5.94
CA ASP A 65 -8.14 -13.66 -5.63
C ASP A 65 -7.41 -12.59 -4.79
N ALA A 66 -7.80 -11.34 -4.93
CA ALA A 66 -7.36 -10.21 -4.12
C ALA A 66 -8.32 -9.02 -4.27
N GLY A 67 -8.19 -8.03 -3.38
CA GLY A 67 -8.75 -6.69 -3.55
C GLY A 67 -7.67 -5.62 -3.45
N VAL A 68 -7.90 -4.48 -4.09
CA VAL A 68 -7.11 -3.25 -3.94
C VAL A 68 -8.04 -2.06 -3.76
N ALA A 69 -7.72 -1.20 -2.79
CA ALA A 69 -8.43 0.04 -2.53
C ALA A 69 -7.49 1.22 -2.68
N PHE A 70 -7.93 2.21 -3.46
CA PHE A 70 -7.24 3.48 -3.64
C PHE A 70 -7.89 4.56 -2.76
N ASP A 71 -7.24 5.70 -2.61
CA ASP A 71 -7.87 6.93 -2.14
C ASP A 71 -8.27 7.86 -3.30
N GLY A 72 -8.75 9.05 -2.96
CA GLY A 72 -9.41 9.97 -3.89
C GLY A 72 -8.55 10.40 -5.07
N ASP A 73 -7.25 10.57 -4.88
CA ASP A 73 -6.26 10.91 -5.91
C ASP A 73 -5.36 9.74 -6.31
N ALA A 74 -5.49 8.58 -5.64
CA ALA A 74 -4.86 7.31 -5.97
C ALA A 74 -3.33 7.28 -5.84
N ASP A 75 -2.76 8.08 -4.93
CA ASP A 75 -1.35 7.96 -4.52
C ASP A 75 -1.15 6.83 -3.49
N ARG A 76 -2.24 6.35 -2.86
CA ARG A 76 -2.21 5.23 -1.91
C ARG A 76 -2.88 3.98 -2.46
N CYS A 77 -2.36 2.82 -2.04
CA CYS A 77 -2.98 1.53 -2.22
C CYS A 77 -2.97 0.76 -0.90
N LEU A 78 -4.09 0.15 -0.54
CA LEU A 78 -4.12 -0.94 0.43
C LEU A 78 -4.74 -2.16 -0.23
N ALA A 79 -4.19 -3.33 0.06
CA ALA A 79 -4.65 -4.58 -0.49
C ALA A 79 -5.50 -5.39 0.50
N VAL A 80 -6.27 -6.31 -0.06
CA VAL A 80 -7.08 -7.29 0.65
C VAL A 80 -6.73 -8.66 0.11
N ASP A 81 -6.42 -9.61 1.00
CA ASP A 81 -6.14 -10.99 0.59
C ASP A 81 -7.40 -11.76 0.20
N GLU A 82 -7.24 -12.98 -0.33
CA GLU A 82 -8.36 -13.81 -0.79
C GLU A 82 -9.30 -14.27 0.34
N LYS A 83 -8.94 -14.02 1.61
CA LYS A 83 -9.73 -14.31 2.81
C LYS A 83 -10.40 -13.06 3.37
N GLY A 84 -10.32 -11.93 2.68
CA GLY A 84 -10.87 -10.66 3.11
C GLY A 84 -10.10 -10.01 4.26
N GLN A 85 -8.80 -10.31 4.43
CA GLN A 85 -7.95 -9.67 5.44
C GLN A 85 -7.18 -8.50 4.84
N LEU A 86 -7.01 -7.44 5.64
CA LEU A 86 -6.24 -6.26 5.26
C LEU A 86 -4.75 -6.60 5.12
N VAL A 87 -4.15 -6.15 4.03
CA VAL A 87 -2.72 -6.13 3.76
C VAL A 87 -2.34 -4.65 3.62
N ASP A 88 -1.82 -4.06 4.71
CA ASP A 88 -1.48 -2.64 4.72
C ASP A 88 -0.11 -2.33 4.10
N GLY A 89 0.26 -1.04 4.06
CA GLY A 89 1.48 -0.59 3.39
C GLY A 89 2.75 -1.24 3.94
N ASP A 90 2.82 -1.57 5.23
CA ASP A 90 3.99 -2.27 5.79
C ASP A 90 4.10 -3.70 5.24
N TYR A 91 2.99 -4.42 5.10
CA TYR A 91 2.98 -5.73 4.46
C TYR A 91 3.30 -5.65 2.98
N GLU A 92 2.71 -4.70 2.25
CA GLU A 92 2.97 -4.48 0.83
C GLU A 92 4.45 -4.18 0.60
N MET A 93 5.04 -3.29 1.41
CA MET A 93 6.48 -3.02 1.39
C MET A 93 7.30 -4.27 1.65
N ALA A 94 6.92 -5.11 2.62
CA ALA A 94 7.70 -6.30 2.97
C ALA A 94 7.71 -7.31 1.81
N ILE A 95 6.54 -7.55 1.22
CA ILE A 95 6.34 -8.46 0.10
C ILE A 95 7.14 -7.97 -1.12
N CYS A 96 7.01 -6.69 -1.47
CA CYS A 96 7.67 -6.10 -2.63
C CYS A 96 9.19 -5.99 -2.44
N ALA A 97 9.67 -5.58 -1.27
CA ALA A 97 11.11 -5.47 -0.97
C ALA A 97 11.81 -6.83 -1.05
N LEU A 98 11.21 -7.89 -0.48
CA LEU A 98 11.78 -9.24 -0.57
C LEU A 98 11.88 -9.71 -2.02
N ASP A 99 10.86 -9.42 -2.82
CA ASP A 99 10.86 -9.78 -4.22
C ASP A 99 11.87 -9.00 -5.05
N LEU A 100 11.96 -7.68 -4.87
CA LEU A 100 12.98 -6.84 -5.49
C LEU A 100 14.38 -7.34 -5.12
N LYS A 101 14.62 -7.63 -3.85
CA LYS A 101 15.90 -8.18 -3.38
C LYS A 101 16.20 -9.53 -4.02
N SER A 102 15.25 -10.46 -4.04
CA SER A 102 15.43 -11.79 -4.63
C SER A 102 15.78 -11.75 -6.12
N ARG A 103 15.36 -10.68 -6.82
CA ARG A 103 15.67 -10.44 -8.24
C ARG A 103 16.91 -9.57 -8.46
N GLY A 104 17.62 -9.17 -7.39
CA GLY A 104 18.76 -8.25 -7.48
C GLY A 104 18.39 -6.83 -7.93
N LYS A 105 17.14 -6.41 -7.69
CA LYS A 105 16.59 -5.12 -8.11
C LYS A 105 16.36 -4.13 -6.95
N LEU A 106 16.56 -4.53 -5.70
CA LEU A 106 16.45 -3.61 -4.56
C LEU A 106 17.77 -2.85 -4.40
N ALA A 107 17.77 -1.55 -4.69
CA ALA A 107 18.96 -0.72 -4.62
C ALA A 107 19.53 -0.72 -3.20
N LYS A 108 20.84 -0.92 -3.08
CA LYS A 108 21.57 -1.05 -1.80
C LYS A 108 21.00 -2.09 -0.82
N ASN A 109 20.09 -2.98 -1.26
CA ASN A 109 19.28 -3.84 -0.40
C ASN A 109 18.56 -3.07 0.73
N ALA A 110 18.10 -1.85 0.46
CA ALA A 110 17.49 -0.98 1.45
C ALA A 110 16.04 -0.62 1.11
N VAL A 111 15.25 -0.31 2.14
CA VAL A 111 13.88 0.22 2.04
C VAL A 111 13.76 1.41 2.96
N VAL A 112 13.20 2.50 2.44
CA VAL A 112 12.91 3.70 3.23
C VAL A 112 11.47 3.64 3.74
N GLY A 113 11.27 3.91 5.02
CA GLY A 113 9.94 4.14 5.58
C GLY A 113 9.98 5.19 6.69
N THR A 114 8.88 5.38 7.39
CA THR A 114 8.82 6.35 8.48
C THR A 114 8.92 5.67 9.84
N ILE A 115 9.16 6.45 10.89
CA ILE A 115 9.10 5.97 12.28
C ILE A 115 7.73 5.37 12.68
N MET A 116 6.68 5.53 11.87
CA MET A 116 5.35 4.96 12.13
C MET A 116 5.22 3.50 11.69
N THR A 117 6.11 3.03 10.82
CA THR A 117 6.13 1.64 10.35
C THR A 117 6.23 0.67 11.51
N ASN A 118 5.46 -0.42 11.44
CA ASN A 118 5.37 -1.39 12.52
C ASN A 118 6.75 -2.01 12.85
N MET A 119 7.04 -2.23 14.13
CA MET A 119 8.30 -2.85 14.56
C MET A 119 8.54 -4.25 13.95
N GLY A 120 7.46 -4.96 13.60
CA GLY A 120 7.51 -6.21 12.86
C GLY A 120 8.23 -6.09 11.51
N PHE A 121 8.08 -4.94 10.84
CA PHE A 121 8.73 -4.66 9.56
C PHE A 121 10.24 -4.53 9.73
N SER A 122 10.69 -3.75 10.71
CA SER A 122 12.13 -3.60 11.00
C SER A 122 12.77 -4.95 11.36
N ARG A 123 12.04 -5.82 12.06
CA ARG A 123 12.49 -7.19 12.35
C ARG A 123 12.59 -8.03 11.08
N PHE A 124 11.56 -8.00 10.25
CA PHE A 124 11.54 -8.65 8.95
C PHE A 124 12.73 -8.22 8.08
N CYS A 125 13.02 -6.92 8.00
CA CYS A 125 14.13 -6.38 7.23
C CYS A 125 15.46 -6.97 7.72
N LYS A 126 15.70 -6.94 9.04
CA LYS A 126 16.91 -7.52 9.65
C LYS A 126 17.06 -9.01 9.33
N ASP A 127 16.00 -9.79 9.49
CA ASP A 127 16.03 -11.24 9.29
C ASP A 127 16.24 -11.61 7.81
N ASN A 128 15.90 -10.70 6.88
CA ASN A 128 16.10 -10.88 5.44
C ASN A 128 17.31 -10.12 4.89
N GLY A 129 18.16 -9.51 5.74
CA GLY A 129 19.33 -8.73 5.35
C GLY A 129 18.98 -7.51 4.50
N ILE A 130 17.83 -6.91 4.72
CA ILE A 130 17.37 -5.66 4.12
C ILE A 130 17.66 -4.55 5.14
N GLU A 131 18.28 -3.46 4.67
CA GLU A 131 18.48 -2.26 5.48
C GLU A 131 17.17 -1.46 5.52
N PHE A 132 16.75 -1.06 6.72
CA PHE A 132 15.55 -0.24 6.90
C PHE A 132 15.98 1.15 7.35
N GLU A 133 15.76 2.14 6.48
CA GLU A 133 16.04 3.54 6.76
C GLU A 133 14.76 4.23 7.22
N ALA A 134 14.76 4.77 8.44
CA ALA A 134 13.57 5.29 9.08
C ALA A 134 13.61 6.82 9.16
N THR A 135 12.69 7.46 8.45
CA THR A 135 12.59 8.92 8.36
C THR A 135 11.46 9.47 9.23
N LYS A 136 11.34 10.80 9.28
CA LYS A 136 10.19 11.48 9.91
C LYS A 136 8.91 11.16 9.14
N VAL A 137 7.77 11.26 9.81
CA VAL A 137 6.45 11.05 9.20
C VAL A 137 6.20 12.06 8.07
N GLY A 138 5.78 11.57 6.91
CA GLY A 138 5.52 12.36 5.70
C GLY A 138 6.27 11.82 4.48
N ASP A 139 5.52 11.57 3.42
CA ASP A 139 5.97 11.23 2.05
C ASP A 139 7.22 12.00 1.58
N ARG A 140 7.28 13.31 1.86
CA ARG A 140 8.41 14.17 1.52
C ARG A 140 9.72 13.64 2.09
N TYR A 141 9.76 13.23 3.35
CA TYR A 141 10.99 12.78 4.00
C TYR A 141 11.42 11.41 3.48
N VAL A 142 10.46 10.55 3.16
CA VAL A 142 10.73 9.27 2.50
C VAL A 142 11.38 9.52 1.14
N LEU A 143 10.79 10.35 0.29
CA LEU A 143 11.32 10.64 -1.04
C LEU A 143 12.68 11.37 -0.98
N GLU A 144 12.85 12.32 -0.06
CA GLU A 144 14.11 13.04 0.14
C GLU A 144 15.25 12.07 0.47
N GLU A 145 15.04 11.16 1.43
CA GLU A 145 16.03 10.15 1.80
C GLU A 145 16.33 9.19 0.65
N MET A 146 15.30 8.74 -0.07
CA MET A 146 15.48 7.89 -1.25
C MET A 146 16.36 8.54 -2.31
N LEU A 147 16.19 9.85 -2.55
CA LEU A 147 16.99 10.59 -3.52
C LEU A 147 18.43 10.85 -3.03
N LEU A 148 18.58 11.22 -1.76
CA LEU A 148 19.90 11.51 -1.17
C LEU A 148 20.81 10.29 -1.18
N GLU A 149 20.26 9.14 -0.79
CA GLU A 149 21.01 7.90 -0.68
C GLU A 149 20.88 6.99 -1.92
N GLY A 150 20.11 7.38 -2.93
CA GLY A 150 19.95 6.57 -4.14
C GLY A 150 19.27 5.22 -3.89
N TYR A 151 18.27 5.20 -3.01
CA TYR A 151 17.37 4.07 -2.82
C TYR A 151 16.24 4.12 -3.85
N ASN A 152 15.74 2.95 -4.27
CA ASN A 152 14.70 2.87 -5.31
C ASN A 152 13.32 2.41 -4.81
N PHE A 153 13.19 2.12 -3.52
CA PHE A 153 11.95 1.64 -2.94
C PHE A 153 11.74 2.17 -1.51
N GLY A 154 10.52 2.64 -1.23
CA GLY A 154 10.12 3.10 0.08
C GLY A 154 8.63 3.45 0.17
N GLY A 155 8.15 3.82 1.35
CA GLY A 155 6.76 4.19 1.53
C GLY A 155 6.30 4.32 2.98
N GLU A 156 5.00 4.36 3.16
CA GLU A 156 4.34 4.51 4.45
C GLU A 156 3.29 3.41 4.68
N GLN A 157 3.01 3.12 5.95
CA GLN A 157 1.96 2.16 6.37
C GLN A 157 0.57 2.49 5.79
N SER A 158 0.33 3.78 5.48
CA SER A 158 -0.91 4.28 4.87
C SER A 158 -1.17 3.76 3.45
N GLY A 159 -0.17 3.12 2.81
CA GLY A 159 -0.26 2.65 1.44
C GLY A 159 0.36 3.61 0.40
N HIS A 160 0.94 4.73 0.84
CA HIS A 160 1.73 5.60 -0.04
C HIS A 160 3.10 4.94 -0.29
N ILE A 161 3.24 4.25 -1.41
CA ILE A 161 4.44 3.47 -1.75
C ILE A 161 5.06 3.99 -3.04
N ILE A 162 6.38 4.17 -3.02
CA ILE A 162 7.19 4.74 -4.09
C ILE A 162 8.08 3.66 -4.68
N PHE A 163 7.88 3.36 -5.97
CA PHE A 163 8.84 2.64 -6.79
C PHE A 163 9.58 3.64 -7.69
N LEU A 164 10.73 4.13 -7.21
CA LEU A 164 11.43 5.26 -7.83
C LEU A 164 11.97 4.98 -9.23
N ASP A 165 12.16 3.69 -9.56
CA ASP A 165 12.52 3.24 -10.92
C ASP A 165 11.43 3.56 -11.96
N PHE A 166 10.19 3.81 -11.53
CA PHE A 166 9.03 4.00 -12.40
C PHE A 166 8.30 5.33 -12.20
N ALA A 167 8.21 5.82 -10.95
CA ALA A 167 7.45 7.02 -10.60
C ALA A 167 8.23 7.89 -9.60
N THR A 168 8.00 9.20 -9.64
CA THR A 168 8.68 10.18 -8.77
C THR A 168 7.90 10.54 -7.51
N THR A 169 6.81 9.81 -7.22
CA THR A 169 5.90 9.99 -6.08
C THR A 169 5.21 8.67 -5.77
N GLY A 170 4.49 8.59 -4.66
CA GLY A 170 3.62 7.45 -4.37
C GLY A 170 2.55 7.28 -5.46
N ASP A 171 2.36 6.04 -5.90
CA ASP A 171 1.39 5.68 -6.93
C ASP A 171 0.69 4.39 -6.53
N GLY A 172 -0.58 4.50 -6.16
CA GLY A 172 -1.38 3.38 -5.69
C GLY A 172 -1.63 2.34 -6.79
N GLN A 173 -1.93 2.77 -8.01
CA GLN A 173 -2.21 1.86 -9.12
C GLN A 173 -0.96 1.10 -9.56
N LEU A 174 0.21 1.77 -9.59
CA LEU A 174 1.50 1.13 -9.80
C LEU A 174 1.81 0.12 -8.71
N THR A 175 1.60 0.49 -7.44
CA THR A 175 1.83 -0.38 -6.29
C THR A 175 0.97 -1.64 -6.37
N ALA A 176 -0.33 -1.48 -6.62
CA ALA A 176 -1.25 -2.58 -6.87
C ALA A 176 -0.79 -3.47 -8.03
N ALA A 177 -0.42 -2.87 -9.17
CA ALA A 177 0.05 -3.63 -10.34
C ALA A 177 1.32 -4.43 -10.04
N GLN A 178 2.29 -3.87 -9.31
CA GLN A 178 3.52 -4.57 -8.90
C GLN A 178 3.22 -5.72 -7.94
N LEU A 179 2.41 -5.46 -6.91
CA LEU A 179 2.03 -6.45 -5.91
C LEU A 179 1.27 -7.63 -6.55
N LEU A 180 0.22 -7.35 -7.33
CA LEU A 180 -0.60 -8.38 -7.96
C LEU A 180 0.21 -9.17 -9.00
N SER A 181 1.10 -8.50 -9.75
CA SER A 181 1.99 -9.18 -10.71
C SER A 181 2.99 -10.10 -10.01
N LEU A 182 3.44 -9.71 -8.81
CA LEU A 182 4.28 -10.56 -7.96
C LEU A 182 3.50 -11.79 -7.48
N VAL A 183 2.29 -11.61 -6.94
CA VAL A 183 1.42 -12.71 -6.49
C VAL A 183 1.21 -13.71 -7.63
N ARG A 184 0.85 -13.20 -8.82
CA ARG A 184 0.62 -14.02 -10.01
C ARG A 184 1.88 -14.74 -10.47
N ARG A 185 3.02 -14.05 -10.57
CA ARG A 185 4.31 -14.64 -10.97
C ARG A 185 4.76 -15.75 -10.02
N ARG A 186 4.50 -15.60 -8.72
CA ARG A 186 4.84 -16.61 -7.71
C ARG A 186 3.82 -17.74 -7.60
N GLN A 187 2.69 -17.64 -8.31
CA GLN A 187 1.55 -18.56 -8.17
C GLN A 187 1.13 -18.75 -6.70
N ALA A 188 1.26 -17.68 -5.91
CA ALA A 188 1.00 -17.68 -4.48
C ALA A 188 -0.37 -17.09 -4.18
N LYS A 189 -0.86 -17.34 -2.97
CA LYS A 189 -2.01 -16.60 -2.41
C LYS A 189 -1.50 -15.38 -1.66
N LEU A 190 -2.20 -14.25 -1.74
CA LEU A 190 -1.76 -13.04 -1.03
C LEU A 190 -1.70 -13.28 0.48
N SER A 191 -2.62 -14.06 1.05
CA SER A 191 -2.60 -14.42 2.48
C SER A 191 -1.35 -15.21 2.90
N SER A 192 -0.72 -15.94 1.98
CA SER A 192 0.53 -16.68 2.24
C SER A 192 1.77 -15.79 2.22
N LEU A 193 1.69 -14.63 1.56
CA LEU A 193 2.76 -13.64 1.52
C LEU A 193 2.62 -12.62 2.66
N ALA A 194 1.37 -12.34 3.08
CA ALA A 194 1.06 -11.51 4.25
C ALA A 194 1.48 -12.15 5.60
N THR A 195 2.20 -13.28 5.59
CA THR A 195 2.84 -13.87 6.78
C THR A 195 4.36 -13.66 6.81
N LEU A 196 4.95 -13.00 5.82
CA LEU A 196 6.40 -12.74 5.75
C LEU A 196 6.86 -11.86 6.92
N MET A 197 5.98 -10.99 7.40
CA MET A 197 6.18 -10.14 8.57
C MET A 197 5.20 -10.58 9.67
N GLN A 198 5.68 -10.63 10.91
CA GLN A 198 4.79 -10.66 12.07
C GLN A 198 4.48 -9.23 12.49
N ARG A 199 3.23 -8.80 12.35
CA ARG A 199 2.79 -7.49 12.88
C ARG A 199 2.75 -7.53 14.40
N TYR A 200 3.41 -6.56 15.02
CA TYR A 200 3.36 -6.37 16.47
C TYR A 200 2.12 -5.56 16.83
N PRO A 201 1.48 -5.81 17.99
CA PRO A 201 0.35 -5.01 18.45
C PRO A 201 0.69 -3.52 18.47
N GLN A 202 -0.06 -2.74 17.69
CA GLN A 202 0.11 -1.30 17.55
C GLN A 202 -1.27 -0.67 17.46
N VAL A 203 -1.51 0.38 18.24
CA VAL A 203 -2.77 1.14 18.24
C VAL A 203 -2.43 2.60 18.00
N ILE A 204 -3.08 3.21 17.01
CA ILE A 204 -2.96 4.63 16.69
C ILE A 204 -4.33 5.27 16.96
N VAL A 205 -4.35 6.28 17.83
CA VAL A 205 -5.57 7.03 18.16
C VAL A 205 -5.36 8.48 17.79
N ASN A 206 -6.15 8.97 16.85
CA ASN A 206 -6.17 10.38 16.47
C ASN A 206 -7.10 11.15 17.41
N VAL A 207 -6.55 12.10 18.16
CA VAL A 207 -7.32 12.94 19.09
C VAL A 207 -7.55 14.31 18.44
N PRO A 208 -8.80 14.75 18.25
CA PRO A 208 -9.09 16.10 17.77
C PRO A 208 -8.60 17.14 18.78
N VAL A 209 -7.79 18.10 18.33
CA VAL A 209 -7.25 19.19 19.15
C VAL A 209 -7.40 20.53 18.44
N THR A 210 -7.46 21.61 19.22
CA THR A 210 -7.39 22.97 18.66
C THR A 210 -5.98 23.27 18.17
N ALA A 211 -5.83 24.30 17.32
CA ALA A 211 -4.51 24.76 16.88
C ALA A 211 -3.60 25.14 18.06
N GLU A 212 -4.16 25.80 19.07
CA GLU A 212 -3.48 26.13 20.32
C GLU A 212 -3.06 24.88 21.09
N GLY A 213 -3.93 23.87 21.16
CA GLY A 213 -3.63 22.59 21.80
C GLY A 213 -2.49 21.83 21.10
N LYS A 214 -2.45 21.88 19.76
CA LYS A 214 -1.33 21.32 18.99
C LYS A 214 -0.01 22.03 19.29
N LEU A 215 -0.02 23.36 19.41
CA LEU A 215 1.18 24.11 19.76
C LEU A 215 1.69 23.75 21.16
N ARG A 216 0.77 23.69 22.14
CA ARG A 216 1.10 23.35 23.53
C ARG A 216 1.79 22.00 23.67
N PHE A 217 1.40 21.00 22.87
CA PHE A 217 2.05 19.69 22.88
C PHE A 217 3.56 19.74 22.56
N TYR A 218 4.00 20.71 21.73
CA TYR A 218 5.42 20.87 21.39
C TYR A 218 6.16 21.82 22.34
N THR A 219 5.45 22.54 23.21
CA THR A 219 6.02 23.64 24.02
C THR A 219 5.85 23.49 25.53
N ASP A 220 4.94 22.64 26.00
CA ASP A 220 4.82 22.30 27.42
C ASP A 220 5.77 21.12 27.72
N ASP A 221 6.72 21.33 28.64
CA ASP A 221 7.65 20.30 29.18
C ASP A 221 6.93 19.15 29.90
#